data_AF-A0A1Q3T2M9-F1
#
_entry.id   AF-A0A1Q3T2M9-F1
#
_cell.length_a   1.000
_cell.length_b   1.000
_cell.length_c   1.000
_cell.angle_alpha   90.00
_cell.angle_beta   90.00
_cell.angle_gamma   90.00
#
_symmetry.space_group_name_H-M   'P 1'
#
loop_
_entity.id
_entity.type
_entity.pdbx_description
1 polymer ?
#
loop_
_entity_poly.entity_id
_entity_poly.type
_entity_poly.pdbx_seq_one_letter_code
_entity_poly.pdbx_strand_id
1 'polypeptide(L)'
;MAKPTYQEQADQALRESLAFYAANPLPASHRFAMNPANQPYLNCAEPHKKIPFIGKIGLLDFFSNGNNRDSGKSRPAILVQLLAALLCLALAVGAVYWIYSTFDLNNLLMREGVVANATVVDKYTRDSPRSTNRSTERNYYLTFELVYPAANGQSQTLRKTESVSQAIYSQHKVGGPLQVIYAPSDPNKLLISNTGSDLGMTLLLAAAIIPLGLGTAVYQFGKFVWLARKRGKLKRGRMLTGYITTRQTHNNIFGKPSSVKLGYKFISPEGQHLAGEVTFPAKNFKGRWHIVEIQKPLVVLYRNERKYEVL
;
A
#
# COMPACT_ATOMS: atom_id res chain seq x y z
N MET A 1 2.59 -4.74 -34.71
CA MET A 1 1.90 -6.03 -34.45
C MET A 1 1.58 -6.11 -32.97
N ALA A 2 0.31 -6.16 -32.58
CA ALA A 2 -0.10 -6.30 -31.19
C ALA A 2 0.21 -7.72 -30.70
N LYS A 3 0.77 -7.87 -29.50
CA LYS A 3 0.95 -9.19 -28.90
C LYS A 3 -0.41 -9.74 -28.48
N PRO A 4 -0.72 -11.02 -28.77
CA PRO A 4 -2.00 -11.62 -28.40
C PRO A 4 -2.21 -11.53 -26.88
N THR A 5 -3.45 -11.31 -26.49
CA THR A 5 -3.84 -11.27 -25.09
C THR A 5 -3.74 -12.66 -24.45
N TYR A 6 -3.62 -12.72 -23.13
CA TYR A 6 -3.49 -13.98 -22.40
C TYR A 6 -4.68 -14.92 -22.63
N GLN A 7 -5.87 -14.34 -22.81
CA GLN A 7 -7.09 -15.09 -23.06
C GLN A 7 -7.10 -15.72 -24.45
N GLU A 8 -6.63 -15.00 -25.47
CA GLU A 8 -6.45 -15.55 -26.82
C GLU A 8 -5.43 -16.68 -26.87
N GLN A 9 -4.33 -16.57 -26.11
CA GLN A 9 -3.34 -17.67 -26.01
C GLN A 9 -3.92 -18.92 -25.33
N ALA A 10 -4.74 -18.73 -24.29
CA ALA A 10 -5.39 -19.84 -23.60
C ALA A 10 -6.45 -20.52 -24.48
N ASP A 11 -7.27 -19.73 -25.18
CA ASP A 11 -8.28 -20.24 -26.10
C ASP A 11 -7.65 -20.96 -27.29
N GLN A 12 -6.51 -20.47 -27.79
CA GLN A 12 -5.75 -21.12 -28.85
C GLN A 12 -5.18 -22.47 -28.38
N ALA A 13 -4.54 -22.52 -27.20
CA ALA A 13 -4.03 -23.78 -26.64
C ALA A 13 -5.15 -24.80 -26.38
N LEU A 14 -6.33 -24.34 -25.93
CA LEU A 14 -7.49 -25.20 -25.74
C LEU A 14 -7.96 -25.78 -27.08
N ARG A 15 -8.08 -24.96 -28.13
CA ARG A 15 -8.46 -25.41 -29.47
C ARG A 15 -7.48 -26.42 -30.04
N GLU A 16 -6.19 -26.19 -29.90
CA GLU A 16 -5.14 -27.10 -30.35
C GLU A 16 -5.22 -28.44 -29.59
N SER A 17 -5.47 -28.41 -28.28
CA SER A 17 -5.63 -29.63 -27.48
C SER A 17 -6.87 -30.44 -27.90
N LEU A 18 -8.01 -29.78 -28.12
CA LEU A 18 -9.24 -30.44 -28.55
C LEU A 18 -9.10 -31.03 -29.96
N ALA A 19 -8.44 -30.31 -30.87
CA ALA A 19 -8.14 -30.81 -32.21
C ALA A 19 -7.24 -32.05 -32.17
N PHE A 20 -6.23 -32.07 -31.30
CA PHE A 20 -5.37 -33.24 -31.12
C PHE A 20 -6.13 -34.48 -30.65
N TYR A 21 -7.05 -34.34 -29.69
CA TYR A 21 -7.88 -35.45 -29.20
C TYR A 21 -8.93 -35.89 -30.23
N ALA A 22 -9.46 -34.98 -31.04
CA ALA A 22 -10.37 -35.33 -32.12
C ALA A 22 -9.67 -36.11 -33.25
N ALA A 23 -8.42 -35.75 -33.56
CA ALA A 23 -7.62 -36.41 -34.60
C ALA A 23 -7.05 -37.78 -34.18
N ASN A 24 -6.91 -38.03 -32.88
CA ASN A 24 -6.41 -39.29 -32.32
C ASN A 24 -7.48 -39.92 -31.43
N PRO A 25 -8.59 -40.44 -32.00
CA PRO A 25 -9.61 -41.12 -31.21
C PRO A 25 -8.96 -42.28 -30.47
N LEU A 26 -9.13 -42.32 -29.15
CA LEU A 26 -8.60 -43.39 -28.31
C LEU A 26 -9.01 -44.75 -28.89
N PRO A 27 -8.08 -45.72 -28.97
CA PRO A 27 -8.36 -47.03 -29.54
C PRO A 27 -9.55 -47.68 -28.83
N ALA A 28 -10.45 -48.28 -29.62
CA ALA A 28 -11.71 -48.87 -29.15
C ALA A 28 -11.53 -50.00 -28.11
N SER A 29 -10.31 -50.48 -27.90
CA SER A 29 -9.94 -51.48 -26.90
C SER A 29 -10.07 -51.01 -25.44
N HIS A 30 -10.37 -49.73 -25.19
CA HIS A 30 -10.68 -49.22 -23.84
C HIS A 30 -12.18 -49.05 -23.54
N ARG A 31 -13.08 -49.54 -24.39
CA ARG A 31 -14.47 -49.81 -23.96
C ARG A 31 -14.48 -51.06 -23.07
N PHE A 32 -14.14 -50.90 -21.80
CA PHE A 32 -14.29 -51.95 -20.80
C PHE A 32 -15.76 -52.35 -20.66
N ALA A 33 -16.09 -53.56 -21.09
CA ALA A 33 -17.18 -54.32 -20.50
C ALA A 33 -16.87 -54.48 -19.02
N MET A 34 -17.67 -53.87 -18.14
CA MET A 34 -17.62 -54.13 -16.72
C MET A 34 -18.08 -55.57 -16.48
N ASN A 35 -17.13 -56.48 -16.26
CA ASN A 35 -17.38 -57.75 -15.61
C ASN A 35 -17.08 -57.58 -14.10
N PRO A 36 -18.11 -57.55 -13.22
CA PRO A 36 -17.92 -57.24 -11.80
C PRO A 36 -17.29 -58.38 -10.97
N ALA A 37 -16.87 -59.50 -11.58
CA ALA A 37 -16.50 -60.70 -10.81
C ALA A 37 -15.00 -60.92 -10.58
N ASN A 38 -14.08 -60.17 -11.19
CA ASN A 38 -12.64 -60.43 -11.03
C ASN A 38 -11.82 -59.13 -10.87
N GLN A 39 -11.56 -58.74 -9.61
CA GLN A 39 -10.46 -57.84 -9.28
C GLN A 39 -9.38 -58.61 -8.52
N PRO A 40 -8.21 -58.90 -9.14
CA PRO A 40 -7.03 -59.25 -8.39
C PRO A 40 -6.43 -57.96 -7.79
N TYR A 41 -6.16 -58.00 -6.49
CA TYR A 41 -5.42 -56.99 -5.74
C TYR A 41 -3.99 -56.86 -6.31
N LEU A 42 -3.76 -55.87 -7.17
CA LEU A 42 -2.41 -55.46 -7.57
C LEU A 42 -1.86 -54.44 -6.56
N ASN A 43 -1.11 -55.00 -5.61
CA ASN A 43 -0.30 -54.30 -4.63
C ASN A 43 0.97 -53.80 -5.34
N CYS A 44 0.94 -52.57 -5.88
CA CYS A 44 2.15 -51.85 -6.31
C CYS A 44 2.21 -50.51 -5.58
N ALA A 45 2.70 -50.55 -4.35
CA ALA A 45 3.08 -49.38 -3.58
C ALA A 45 4.60 -49.30 -3.52
N GLU A 46 5.23 -48.62 -4.48
CA GLU A 46 6.53 -48.00 -4.23
C GLU A 46 6.29 -46.70 -3.45
N PRO A 47 6.94 -46.50 -2.29
CA PRO A 47 6.77 -45.28 -1.51
C PRO A 47 7.50 -44.13 -2.20
N HIS A 48 6.78 -43.38 -3.04
CA HIS A 48 7.24 -42.05 -3.45
C HIS A 48 7.46 -41.19 -2.20
N LYS A 49 8.72 -40.78 -2.04
CA LYS A 49 9.25 -39.90 -1.00
C LYS A 49 8.27 -38.73 -0.77
N LYS A 50 7.54 -38.76 0.34
CA LYS A 50 6.67 -37.66 0.78
C LYS A 50 7.55 -36.42 0.96
N ILE A 51 7.52 -35.50 -0.01
CA ILE A 51 8.16 -34.20 0.15
C ILE A 51 7.29 -33.41 1.14
N PRO A 52 7.80 -33.03 2.33
CA PRO A 52 7.03 -32.25 3.28
C PRO A 52 6.75 -30.87 2.66
N PHE A 53 5.50 -30.67 2.25
CA PHE A 53 5.01 -29.38 1.82
C PHE A 53 4.87 -28.51 3.07
N ILE A 54 5.85 -27.64 3.32
CA ILE A 54 5.74 -26.57 4.30
C ILE A 54 4.78 -25.54 3.72
N GLY A 55 3.48 -25.78 3.91
CA GLY A 55 2.40 -24.82 3.70
C GLY A 55 2.48 -23.72 4.75
N LYS A 56 3.49 -22.86 4.66
CA LYS A 56 3.53 -21.61 5.42
C LYS A 56 2.77 -20.54 4.65
N ILE A 57 1.93 -19.83 5.42
CA ILE A 57 1.30 -18.52 5.18
C ILE A 57 -0.15 -18.59 4.72
N GLY A 58 -1.04 -18.69 5.70
CA GLY A 58 -2.44 -18.27 5.61
C GLY A 58 -2.85 -17.59 6.91
N LEU A 59 -2.31 -16.40 7.21
CA LEU A 59 -2.74 -15.64 8.40
C LEU A 59 -2.77 -14.11 8.21
N LEU A 60 -2.77 -13.61 6.97
CA LEU A 60 -2.91 -12.16 6.70
C LEU A 60 -3.97 -11.82 5.64
N ASP A 61 -4.98 -12.67 5.44
CA ASP A 61 -6.16 -12.35 4.60
C ASP A 61 -7.25 -11.57 5.37
N PHE A 62 -6.92 -10.94 6.51
CA PHE A 62 -7.92 -10.38 7.42
C PHE A 62 -8.50 -9.01 7.05
N PHE A 63 -8.03 -8.34 5.99
CA PHE A 63 -8.67 -7.09 5.54
C PHE A 63 -8.69 -6.97 4.00
N SER A 64 -9.49 -7.81 3.36
CA SER A 64 -10.07 -7.46 2.06
C SER A 64 -11.52 -7.88 2.05
N ASN A 65 -12.37 -7.00 2.59
CA ASN A 65 -13.81 -7.05 2.42
C ASN A 65 -14.13 -6.71 0.95
N GLY A 66 -13.84 -7.67 0.07
CA GLY A 66 -13.98 -7.56 -1.37
C GLY A 66 -15.37 -8.00 -1.79
N ASN A 67 -16.32 -7.07 -1.74
CA ASN A 67 -17.55 -7.10 -2.55
C ASN A 67 -17.15 -7.00 -4.04
N ASN A 68 -16.59 -8.08 -4.57
CA ASN A 68 -16.31 -8.24 -6.00
C ASN A 68 -17.62 -8.59 -6.70
N ARG A 69 -18.30 -7.57 -7.23
CA ARG A 69 -19.10 -7.66 -8.44
C ARG A 69 -18.26 -7.18 -9.63
N ASP A 70 -18.50 -7.82 -10.74
CA ASP A 70 -17.54 -8.10 -11.81
C ASP A 70 -17.16 -6.93 -12.75
N SER A 71 -15.98 -7.15 -13.37
CA SER A 71 -15.61 -6.85 -14.75
C SER A 71 -15.80 -5.44 -15.31
N GLY A 72 -14.68 -4.71 -15.47
CA GLY A 72 -14.56 -3.60 -16.43
C GLY A 72 -13.91 -2.31 -15.88
N LYS A 73 -13.90 -2.10 -14.56
CA LYS A 73 -13.49 -0.83 -13.92
C LYS A 73 -12.29 -0.94 -12.97
N SER A 74 -11.29 -1.78 -13.27
CA SER A 74 -10.13 -1.98 -12.37
C SER A 74 -8.95 -1.02 -12.56
N ARG A 75 -8.93 -0.22 -13.64
CA ARG A 75 -7.91 0.82 -13.85
C ARG A 75 -8.00 2.03 -12.89
N PRO A 76 -9.19 2.57 -12.52
CA PRO A 76 -9.22 3.73 -11.63
C PRO A 76 -8.68 3.44 -10.23
N ALA A 77 -8.83 2.22 -9.71
CA ALA A 77 -8.40 1.90 -8.33
C ALA A 77 -6.88 2.02 -8.11
N ILE A 78 -6.07 1.62 -9.10
CA ILE A 78 -4.60 1.71 -9.00
C ILE A 78 -4.14 3.16 -9.11
N LEU A 79 -4.74 3.93 -10.02
CA LEU A 79 -4.46 5.36 -10.19
C LEU A 79 -4.78 6.14 -8.92
N VAL A 80 -5.94 5.88 -8.31
CA VAL A 80 -6.34 6.52 -7.04
C VAL A 80 -5.34 6.19 -5.92
N GLN A 81 -4.88 4.94 -5.82
CA GLN A 81 -3.88 4.56 -4.82
C GLN A 81 -2.52 5.24 -5.05
N LEU A 82 -2.07 5.36 -6.30
CA LEU A 82 -0.81 6.06 -6.62
C LEU A 82 -0.90 7.56 -6.33
N LEU A 83 -2.02 8.21 -6.68
CA LEU A 83 -2.25 9.62 -6.38
C LEU A 83 -2.30 9.87 -4.87
N ALA A 84 -2.96 9.00 -4.11
CA ALA A 84 -2.98 9.09 -2.65
C ALA A 84 -1.57 8.95 -2.06
N ALA A 85 -0.77 7.99 -2.54
CA ALA A 85 0.61 7.83 -2.08
C ALA A 85 1.48 9.05 -2.42
N LEU A 86 1.32 9.64 -3.60
CA LEU A 86 2.05 10.84 -4.02
C LEU A 86 1.65 12.07 -3.21
N LEU A 87 0.36 12.22 -2.89
CA LEU A 87 -0.13 13.27 -1.99
C LEU A 87 0.46 13.12 -0.58
N CYS A 88 0.47 11.90 -0.03
CA CYS A 88 1.10 11.65 1.28
C CYS A 88 2.58 11.99 1.28
N LEU A 89 3.31 11.66 0.20
CA LEU A 89 4.72 12.00 0.06
C LEU A 89 4.93 13.52 -0.01
N ALA A 90 4.12 14.24 -0.80
CA ALA A 90 4.21 15.70 -0.91
C ALA A 90 3.95 16.39 0.44
N LEU A 91 2.96 15.92 1.20
CA LEU A 91 2.68 16.43 2.55
C LEU A 91 3.84 16.15 3.52
N ALA A 92 4.47 14.97 3.44
CA ALA A 92 5.62 14.64 4.27
C ALA A 92 6.83 15.54 3.95
N VAL A 93 7.13 15.77 2.66
CA VAL A 93 8.22 16.67 2.23
C VAL A 93 7.93 18.11 2.66
N GLY A 94 6.68 18.57 2.50
CA GLY A 94 6.26 19.90 2.96
C GLY A 94 6.43 20.08 4.47
N ALA A 95 6.06 19.07 5.26
CA ALA A 95 6.26 19.09 6.71
C ALA A 95 7.75 19.15 7.09
N VAL A 96 8.60 18.35 6.45
CA VAL A 96 10.07 18.38 6.68
C VAL A 96 10.66 19.75 6.33
N TYR A 97 10.28 20.33 5.18
CA TYR A 97 10.75 21.66 4.79
C TYR A 97 10.32 22.74 5.80
N TRP A 98 9.07 22.68 6.25
CA TRP A 98 8.55 23.63 7.23
C TRP A 98 9.26 23.52 8.59
N ILE A 99 9.54 22.29 9.05
CA ILE A 99 10.34 22.05 10.26
C ILE A 99 11.76 22.58 10.06
N TYR A 100 12.41 22.29 8.94
CA TYR A 100 13.76 22.79 8.67
C TYR A 100 13.81 24.32 8.71
N SER A 101 12.83 24.99 8.10
CA SER A 101 12.74 26.46 8.13
C SER A 101 12.57 27.04 9.53
N THR A 102 11.88 26.35 10.44
CA THR A 102 11.73 26.81 11.83
C THR A 102 12.98 26.54 12.66
N PHE A 103 13.67 25.42 12.42
CA PHE A 103 14.97 25.11 13.04
C PHE A 103 16.06 26.09 12.62
N ASP A 104 16.11 26.50 11.36
CA ASP A 104 17.12 27.45 10.87
C ASP A 104 17.03 28.80 11.59
N LEU A 105 15.81 29.35 11.73
CA LEU A 105 15.57 30.57 12.51
C LEU A 105 15.98 30.40 13.97
N ASN A 106 15.58 29.30 14.61
CA ASN A 106 15.95 29.05 16.01
C ASN A 106 17.45 28.87 16.20
N ASN A 107 18.13 28.15 15.31
CA ASN A 107 19.58 27.96 15.37
C ASN A 107 20.32 29.29 15.18
N LEU A 108 19.87 30.14 14.25
CA LEU A 108 20.41 31.48 14.05
C LEU A 108 20.23 32.33 15.31
N LEU A 109 19.03 32.36 15.88
CA LEU A 109 18.74 33.10 17.10
C LEU A 109 19.43 32.53 18.35
N MET A 110 19.71 31.23 18.41
CA MET A 110 20.51 30.65 19.49
C MET A 110 21.99 31.04 19.41
N ARG A 111 22.52 31.22 18.20
CA ARG A 111 23.93 31.59 17.99
C ARG A 111 24.19 33.08 18.13
N GLU A 112 23.28 33.90 17.62
CA GLU A 112 23.49 35.33 17.44
C GLU A 112 22.39 36.18 18.09
N GLY A 113 21.39 35.57 18.71
CA GLY A 113 20.21 36.27 19.22
C GLY A 113 20.57 37.34 20.24
N VAL A 114 20.18 38.57 19.94
CA VAL A 114 20.27 39.71 20.84
C VAL A 114 18.87 40.09 21.28
N VAL A 115 18.67 40.18 22.59
CA VAL A 115 17.41 40.66 23.19
C VAL A 115 17.37 42.18 23.08
N ALA A 116 16.31 42.73 22.47
CA ALA A 116 16.11 44.16 22.32
C ALA A 116 14.66 44.56 22.58
N ASN A 117 14.47 45.85 22.88
CA ASN A 117 13.15 46.44 23.08
C ASN A 117 12.73 47.14 21.78
N ALA A 118 11.69 46.60 21.14
CA ALA A 118 10.98 47.28 20.08
C ALA A 118 9.85 48.15 20.66
N THR A 119 9.35 49.11 19.90
CA THR A 119 8.18 49.91 20.24
C THR A 119 7.01 49.52 19.36
N VAL A 120 5.85 49.22 19.95
CA VAL A 120 4.64 48.91 19.18
C VAL A 120 4.12 50.20 18.54
N VAL A 121 4.06 50.25 17.22
CA VAL A 121 3.62 51.42 16.45
C VAL A 121 2.14 51.34 16.09
N ASP A 122 1.65 50.13 15.82
CA ASP A 122 0.25 49.94 15.43
C ASP A 122 -0.26 48.55 15.86
N LYS A 123 -1.59 48.45 16.01
CA LYS A 123 -2.30 47.24 16.41
C LYS A 123 -3.59 47.12 15.60
N TYR A 124 -3.78 45.99 14.93
CA TYR A 124 -5.03 45.74 14.23
C TYR A 124 -5.43 44.26 14.25
N THR A 125 -6.69 44.01 13.93
CA THR A 125 -7.26 42.66 13.81
C THR A 125 -7.83 42.47 12.41
N ARG A 126 -7.70 41.27 11.86
CA ARG A 126 -8.32 40.89 10.58
C ARG A 126 -9.19 39.65 10.80
N ASP A 127 -10.48 39.80 10.55
CA ASP A 127 -11.41 38.67 10.54
C ASP A 127 -11.27 37.93 9.21
N SER A 128 -11.01 36.62 9.28
CA SER A 128 -10.85 35.75 8.12
C SER A 128 -11.98 34.72 8.11
N PRO A 129 -12.67 34.49 6.97
CA PRO A 129 -13.73 33.50 6.92
C PRO A 129 -13.16 32.09 7.12
N ARG A 130 -13.70 31.33 8.08
CA ARG A 130 -13.29 29.94 8.30
C ARG A 130 -13.94 29.07 7.22
N SER A 131 -13.13 28.33 6.46
CA SER A 131 -13.57 27.62 5.24
C SER A 131 -14.73 26.62 5.42
N THR A 132 -15.05 26.20 6.64
CA THR A 132 -15.92 25.03 6.88
C THR A 132 -17.23 25.33 7.61
N ASN A 133 -17.38 26.51 8.20
CA ASN A 133 -18.60 26.95 8.89
C ASN A 133 -18.67 28.47 8.78
N ARG A 134 -19.86 29.10 8.79
CA ARG A 134 -20.05 30.58 8.76
C ARG A 134 -19.47 31.35 9.97
N SER A 135 -18.44 30.80 10.62
CA SER A 135 -17.65 31.40 11.67
C SER A 135 -16.48 32.18 11.07
N THR A 136 -16.17 33.33 11.66
CA THR A 136 -14.97 34.11 11.36
C THR A 136 -13.89 33.79 12.39
N GLU A 137 -12.65 33.65 11.92
CA GLU A 137 -11.46 33.54 12.75
C GLU A 137 -10.78 34.90 12.81
N ARG A 138 -10.60 35.44 14.02
CA ARG A 138 -9.99 36.75 14.23
C ARG A 138 -8.48 36.59 14.39
N ASN A 139 -7.73 37.11 13.44
CA ASN A 139 -6.27 37.16 13.49
C ASN A 139 -5.81 38.50 14.08
N TYR A 140 -4.82 38.45 14.96
CA TYR A 140 -4.27 39.62 15.66
C TYR A 140 -2.89 39.97 15.11
N TYR A 141 -2.65 41.25 14.85
CA TYR A 141 -1.40 41.74 14.26
C TYR A 141 -0.83 42.89 15.08
N LEU A 142 0.49 42.88 15.29
CA LEU A 142 1.24 43.98 15.87
C LEU A 142 2.23 44.49 14.82
N THR A 143 2.25 45.81 14.62
CA THR A 143 3.34 46.48 13.91
C THR A 143 4.25 47.13 14.94
N PHE A 144 5.54 46.87 14.87
CA PHE A 144 6.53 47.41 15.79
C PHE A 144 7.75 47.92 15.04
N GLU A 145 8.46 48.84 15.69
CA GLU A 145 9.72 49.39 15.23
C GLU A 145 10.85 48.99 16.18
N LEU A 146 11.90 48.41 15.63
CA LEU A 146 13.12 48.02 16.33
C LEU A 146 14.26 48.93 15.88
N VAL A 147 14.88 49.63 16.83
CA VAL A 147 16.12 50.37 16.60
C VAL A 147 17.28 49.45 16.98
N TYR A 148 18.17 49.17 16.04
CA TYR A 148 19.30 48.26 16.24
C TYR A 148 20.60 48.85 15.65
N PRO A 149 21.77 48.51 16.22
CA PRO A 149 23.05 48.91 15.64
C PRO A 149 23.35 48.06 14.40
N ALA A 150 23.50 48.70 13.25
CA ALA A 150 23.95 48.02 12.04
C ALA A 150 25.45 47.72 12.10
N ALA A 151 25.94 46.86 11.19
CA ALA A 151 27.36 46.45 11.13
C ALA A 151 28.34 47.64 10.95
N ASN A 152 27.86 48.77 10.42
CA ASN A 152 28.65 50.00 10.27
C ASN A 152 28.65 50.89 11.54
N GLY A 153 28.06 50.44 12.65
CA GLY A 153 27.94 51.18 13.90
C GLY A 153 26.84 52.25 13.93
N GLN A 154 26.10 52.46 12.83
CA GLN A 154 24.98 53.39 12.79
C GLN A 154 23.69 52.70 13.24
N SER A 155 22.82 53.43 13.94
CA SER A 155 21.49 52.93 14.29
C SER A 155 20.61 52.87 13.05
N GLN A 156 19.98 51.71 12.81
CA GLN A 156 18.95 51.51 11.80
C GLN A 156 17.63 51.17 12.46
N THR A 157 16.53 51.53 11.80
CA THR A 157 15.17 51.21 12.26
C THR A 157 14.55 50.17 11.34
N LEU A 158 14.15 49.04 11.91
CA LEU A 158 13.36 48.01 11.24
C LEU A 158 11.91 48.13 11.67
N ARG A 159 11.00 48.34 10.72
CA ARG A 159 9.56 48.27 10.95
C ARG A 159 9.02 46.94 10.44
N LYS A 160 8.35 46.17 11.31
CA LYS A 160 7.82 44.85 10.96
C LYS A 160 6.41 44.68 11.50
N THR A 161 5.59 43.94 10.75
CA THR A 161 4.26 43.52 11.18
C THR A 161 4.26 42.00 11.32
N GLU A 162 3.85 41.51 12.49
CA GLU A 162 3.78 40.08 12.80
C GLU A 162 2.40 39.70 13.29
N SER A 163 1.98 38.48 12.96
CA SER A 163 0.79 37.88 13.55
C SER A 163 1.14 37.34 14.93
N VAL A 164 0.29 37.64 15.92
CA VAL A 164 0.52 37.26 17.31
C VAL A 164 -0.71 36.57 17.90
N SER A 165 -0.52 35.87 19.02
CA SER A 165 -1.63 35.33 19.79
C SER A 165 -2.48 36.46 20.41
N GLN A 166 -3.75 36.18 20.71
CA GLN A 166 -4.64 37.12 21.41
C GLN A 166 -4.03 37.58 22.74
N ALA A 167 -3.32 36.70 23.46
CA ALA A 167 -2.67 37.02 24.73
C ALA A 167 -1.56 38.05 24.57
N ILE A 168 -0.67 37.88 23.58
CA ILE A 168 0.38 38.87 23.28
C ILE A 168 -0.26 40.19 22.83
N TYR A 169 -1.29 40.11 21.98
CA TYR A 169 -2.01 41.29 21.51
C TYR A 169 -2.65 42.07 22.66
N SER A 170 -3.28 41.41 23.64
CA SER A 170 -3.95 42.10 24.76
C SER A 170 -2.96 42.71 25.76
N GLN A 171 -1.78 42.10 25.94
CA GLN A 171 -0.76 42.56 26.88
C GLN A 171 -0.04 43.84 26.44
N HIS A 172 0.13 44.06 25.12
CA HIS A 172 0.92 45.17 24.61
C HIS A 172 0.03 46.34 24.14
N LYS A 173 0.45 47.59 24.39
CA LYS A 173 -0.24 48.81 23.94
C LYS A 173 0.58 49.51 22.86
N VAL A 174 -0.08 50.28 21.98
CA VAL A 174 0.62 51.18 21.04
C VAL A 174 1.47 52.18 21.85
N GLY A 175 2.69 52.43 21.40
CA GLY A 175 3.74 53.17 22.11
C GLY A 175 4.45 52.37 23.21
N GLY A 176 3.96 51.17 23.55
CA GLY A 176 4.53 50.32 24.59
C GLY A 176 5.77 49.54 24.12
N PRO A 177 6.64 49.11 25.07
CA PRO A 177 7.78 48.26 24.75
C PRO A 177 7.31 46.83 24.42
N LEU A 178 8.01 46.20 23.47
CA LEU A 178 7.85 44.81 23.07
C LEU A 178 9.24 44.15 23.05
N GLN A 179 9.43 43.11 23.86
CA GLN A 179 10.71 42.42 23.89
C GLN A 179 10.82 41.46 22.69
N VAL A 180 11.85 41.64 21.88
CA VAL A 180 12.16 40.82 20.70
C VAL A 180 13.57 40.27 20.81
N ILE A 181 13.80 39.12 20.18
CA ILE A 181 15.12 38.51 19.99
C ILE A 181 15.37 38.55 18.49
N TYR A 182 16.43 39.22 18.04
CA TYR A 182 16.78 39.33 16.62
C TYR A 182 18.20 38.85 16.36
N ALA A 183 18.49 38.43 15.13
CA ALA A 183 19.83 38.12 14.68
C ALA A 183 20.49 39.37 14.08
N PRO A 184 21.64 39.86 14.59
CA PRO A 184 22.32 41.02 14.03
C PRO A 184 22.78 40.84 12.57
N SER A 185 23.11 39.61 12.15
CA SER A 185 23.50 39.30 10.77
C SER A 185 22.34 39.42 9.77
N ASP A 186 21.10 39.15 10.20
CA ASP A 186 19.88 39.34 9.43
C ASP A 186 18.74 39.83 10.35
N PRO A 187 18.60 41.16 10.54
CA PRO A 187 17.62 41.75 11.46
C PRO A 187 16.16 41.41 11.13
N ASN A 188 15.86 40.93 9.92
CA ASN A 188 14.51 40.47 9.55
C ASN A 188 14.13 39.17 10.26
N LYS A 189 15.14 38.38 10.69
CA LYS A 189 15.00 37.15 11.46
C LYS A 189 14.89 37.52 12.94
N LEU A 190 13.65 37.66 13.41
CA LEU A 190 13.35 38.01 14.79
C LEU A 190 12.21 37.15 15.34
N LEU A 191 12.17 37.01 16.66
CA LEU A 191 11.15 36.31 17.42
C LEU A 191 10.69 37.18 18.60
N ILE A 192 9.39 37.18 18.88
CA ILE A 192 8.84 37.86 20.07
C ILE A 192 9.11 36.96 21.29
N SER A 193 9.79 37.50 22.31
CA SER A 193 10.33 36.76 23.46
C SER A 193 9.27 35.94 24.24
N ASN A 194 8.00 36.35 24.22
CA ASN A 194 6.90 35.71 24.96
C ASN A 194 6.18 34.57 24.22
N THR A 195 6.64 34.13 23.04
CA THR A 195 5.95 33.08 22.26
C THR A 195 6.35 31.64 22.66
N GLY A 196 6.74 31.43 23.92
CA GLY A 196 7.33 30.17 24.41
C GLY A 196 6.44 28.92 24.39
N SER A 197 5.12 29.04 24.18
CA SER A 197 4.19 27.92 24.27
C SER A 197 3.85 27.22 22.94
N ASP A 198 3.98 27.88 21.79
CA ASP A 198 3.45 27.34 20.53
C ASP A 198 4.41 26.39 19.80
N LEU A 199 5.72 26.50 20.06
CA LEU A 199 6.73 25.62 19.45
C LEU A 199 6.59 24.17 19.92
N GLY A 200 6.17 23.94 21.16
CA GLY A 200 5.99 22.59 21.72
C GLY A 200 4.86 21.81 21.04
N MET A 201 3.70 22.44 20.85
CA MET A 201 2.56 21.84 20.12
C MET A 201 2.89 21.58 18.66
N THR A 202 3.64 22.50 18.06
CA THR A 202 4.11 22.41 16.68
C THR A 202 5.03 21.20 16.45
N LEU A 203 6.02 21.01 17.32
CA LEU A 203 6.94 19.86 17.29
C LEU A 203 6.21 18.54 17.52
N LEU A 204 5.22 18.50 18.42
CA LEU A 204 4.39 17.32 18.66
C LEU A 204 3.56 16.92 17.42
N LEU A 205 2.93 17.89 16.75
CA LEU A 205 2.18 17.64 15.51
C LEU A 205 3.09 17.13 14.39
N ALA A 206 4.25 17.76 14.20
CA ALA A 206 5.27 17.31 13.25
C ALA A 206 5.73 15.87 13.52
N ALA A 207 6.02 15.54 14.79
CA ALA A 207 6.47 14.22 15.21
C ALA A 207 5.41 13.13 14.97
N ALA A 208 4.11 13.46 14.97
CA ALA A 208 3.04 12.51 14.65
C ALA A 208 2.87 12.31 13.13
N ILE A 209 2.98 13.37 12.33
CA ILE A 209 2.71 13.35 10.89
C ILE A 209 3.80 12.59 10.12
N ILE A 210 5.07 12.80 10.46
CA ILE A 210 6.21 12.19 9.76
C ILE A 210 6.14 10.64 9.74
N PRO A 211 6.01 9.94 10.88
CA PRO A 211 5.99 8.47 10.89
C PRO A 211 4.74 7.90 10.22
N LEU A 212 3.60 8.59 10.30
CA LEU A 212 2.37 8.17 9.59
C LEU A 212 2.54 8.31 8.07
N GLY A 213 3.10 9.42 7.60
CA GLY A 213 3.35 9.67 6.17
C GLY A 213 4.39 8.71 5.59
N LEU A 214 5.55 8.58 6.23
CA LEU A 214 6.60 7.66 5.80
C LEU A 214 6.19 6.20 5.92
N GLY A 215 5.56 5.82 7.04
CA GLY A 215 5.11 4.44 7.27
C GLY A 215 4.10 3.97 6.23
N THR A 216 3.14 4.82 5.88
CA THR A 216 2.15 4.49 4.83
C THR A 216 2.80 4.40 3.44
N ALA A 217 3.72 5.32 3.10
CA ALA A 217 4.45 5.28 1.84
C ALA A 217 5.28 3.98 1.70
N VAL A 218 6.04 3.62 2.74
CA VAL A 218 6.84 2.38 2.77
C VAL A 218 5.95 1.14 2.66
N TYR A 219 4.83 1.10 3.37
CA TYR A 219 3.88 0.00 3.31
C TYR A 219 3.30 -0.20 1.90
N GLN A 220 2.84 0.89 1.27
CA GLN A 220 2.26 0.82 -0.09
C GLN A 220 3.31 0.41 -1.13
N PHE A 221 4.54 0.92 -1.01
CA PHE A 221 5.65 0.53 -1.88
C PHE A 221 5.98 -0.95 -1.72
N GLY A 222 6.07 -1.45 -0.48
CA GLY A 222 6.31 -2.87 -0.20
C GLY A 222 5.23 -3.78 -0.80
N LYS A 223 3.96 -3.39 -0.67
CA LYS A 223 2.83 -4.09 -1.29
C LYS A 223 2.91 -4.11 -2.81
N PHE A 224 3.28 -2.98 -3.43
CA PHE A 224 3.46 -2.88 -4.87
C PHE A 224 4.59 -3.80 -5.37
N VAL A 225 5.75 -3.76 -4.73
CA VAL A 225 6.90 -4.63 -5.06
C VAL A 225 6.52 -6.10 -4.91
N TRP A 226 5.79 -6.46 -3.85
CA TRP A 226 5.31 -7.82 -3.63
C TRP A 226 4.36 -8.29 -4.75
N LEU A 227 3.38 -7.46 -5.14
CA LEU A 227 2.46 -7.74 -6.25
C LEU A 227 3.19 -7.83 -7.60
N ALA A 228 4.13 -6.93 -7.87
CA ALA A 228 4.95 -6.94 -9.08
C ALA A 228 5.78 -8.23 -9.17
N ARG A 229 6.37 -8.68 -8.06
CA ARG A 229 7.07 -9.98 -7.97
C ARG A 229 6.11 -11.14 -8.22
N LYS A 230 4.88 -11.12 -7.68
CA LYS A 230 3.88 -12.18 -7.92
C LYS A 230 3.49 -12.25 -9.41
N ARG A 231 3.29 -11.10 -10.06
CA ARG A 231 3.03 -11.02 -11.51
C ARG A 231 4.23 -11.47 -12.36
N GLY A 232 5.46 -11.15 -11.95
CA GLY A 232 6.66 -11.61 -12.63
C GLY A 232 6.83 -13.13 -12.60
N LYS A 233 6.35 -13.80 -11.53
CA LYS A 233 6.34 -15.27 -11.44
C LYS A 233 5.38 -15.90 -12.46
N LEU A 234 4.22 -15.27 -12.70
CA LEU A 234 3.25 -15.75 -13.69
C LEU A 234 3.79 -15.68 -15.13
N LYS A 235 4.58 -14.65 -15.47
CA LYS A 235 5.13 -14.49 -16.83
C LYS A 235 6.22 -15.50 -17.22
N ARG A 236 6.78 -16.25 -16.26
CA ARG A 236 7.86 -17.23 -16.51
C ARG A 236 7.42 -18.68 -16.36
N GLY A 237 6.19 -18.92 -15.91
CA GLY A 237 5.65 -20.28 -15.84
C GLY A 237 5.10 -20.70 -17.21
N ARG A 238 5.31 -21.96 -17.58
CA ARG A 238 4.57 -22.58 -18.69
C ARG A 238 3.23 -23.04 -18.15
N MET A 239 2.15 -22.75 -18.87
CA MET A 239 0.86 -23.37 -18.56
C MET A 239 0.86 -24.78 -19.12
N LEU A 240 0.59 -25.75 -18.26
CA LEU A 240 0.42 -27.15 -18.62
C LEU A 240 -1.01 -27.57 -18.28
N THR A 241 -1.55 -28.51 -19.05
CA THR A 241 -2.82 -29.15 -18.78
C THR A 241 -2.59 -30.40 -17.92
N GLY A 242 -3.38 -30.52 -16.86
CA GLY A 242 -3.47 -31.71 -16.02
C GLY A 242 -4.92 -32.13 -15.85
N TYR A 243 -5.17 -33.11 -15.00
CA TYR A 243 -6.52 -33.56 -14.67
C TYR A 243 -6.68 -33.89 -13.19
N ILE A 244 -7.90 -33.73 -12.69
CA ILE A 244 -8.25 -33.97 -11.29
C ILE A 244 -8.37 -35.48 -11.08
N THR A 245 -7.64 -36.02 -10.08
CA THR A 245 -7.68 -37.46 -9.75
C THR A 245 -8.54 -37.78 -8.54
N THR A 246 -8.52 -36.90 -7.53
CA THR A 246 -9.27 -37.13 -6.29
C THR A 246 -9.89 -35.83 -5.81
N ARG A 247 -11.04 -35.94 -5.15
CA ARG A 247 -11.74 -34.82 -4.53
C ARG A 247 -12.20 -35.23 -3.14
N GLN A 248 -11.76 -34.49 -2.13
CA GLN A 248 -12.19 -34.66 -0.74
C GLN A 248 -12.74 -33.33 -0.23
N THR A 249 -14.01 -33.33 0.18
CA THR A 249 -14.65 -32.13 0.75
C THR A 249 -14.61 -32.24 2.26
N HIS A 250 -14.04 -31.24 2.92
CA HIS A 250 -14.08 -31.13 4.37
C HIS A 250 -15.21 -30.19 4.76
N ASN A 251 -16.14 -30.70 5.57
CA ASN A 251 -17.24 -29.91 6.12
C ASN A 251 -16.85 -29.37 7.50
N ASN A 252 -17.37 -28.19 7.84
CA ASN A 252 -17.30 -27.68 9.20
C ASN A 252 -18.34 -28.38 10.10
N ILE A 253 -18.32 -28.01 11.38
CA ILE A 253 -19.27 -28.46 12.41
C ILE A 253 -20.75 -28.22 12.05
N PHE A 254 -21.03 -27.30 11.14
CA PHE A 254 -22.39 -27.00 10.65
C PHE A 254 -22.76 -27.75 9.36
N GLY A 255 -21.96 -28.74 8.95
CA GLY A 255 -22.16 -29.50 7.72
C GLY A 255 -21.90 -28.70 6.44
N LYS A 256 -21.41 -27.45 6.53
CA LYS A 256 -21.10 -26.61 5.37
C LYS A 256 -19.67 -26.89 4.89
N PRO A 257 -19.42 -27.00 3.58
CA PRO A 257 -18.07 -27.21 3.08
C PRO A 257 -17.17 -26.04 3.47
N SER A 258 -16.05 -26.33 4.14
CA SER A 258 -15.05 -25.34 4.57
C SER A 258 -13.86 -25.31 3.62
N SER A 259 -13.44 -26.48 3.14
CA SER A 259 -12.32 -26.63 2.20
C SER A 259 -12.51 -27.84 1.29
N VAL A 260 -11.87 -27.78 0.13
CA VAL A 260 -11.86 -28.84 -0.88
C VAL A 260 -10.41 -29.20 -1.16
N LYS A 261 -10.07 -30.45 -0.89
CA LYS A 261 -8.75 -31.01 -1.21
C LYS A 261 -8.85 -31.73 -2.55
N LEU A 262 -8.02 -31.31 -3.49
CA LEU A 262 -7.96 -31.85 -4.86
C LEU A 262 -6.64 -32.53 -5.09
N GLY A 263 -6.67 -33.80 -5.47
CA GLY A 263 -5.53 -34.49 -6.05
C GLY A 263 -5.51 -34.25 -7.56
N TYR A 264 -4.33 -34.07 -8.13
CA TYR A 264 -4.15 -33.82 -9.55
C TYR A 264 -2.92 -34.54 -10.09
N LYS A 265 -2.95 -34.80 -11.40
CA LYS A 265 -1.82 -35.33 -12.18
C LYS A 265 -1.60 -34.50 -13.45
N PHE A 266 -0.35 -34.31 -13.83
CA PHE A 266 0.04 -33.64 -15.07
C PHE A 266 1.39 -34.19 -15.57
N ILE A 267 1.72 -33.91 -16.83
CA ILE A 267 2.99 -34.30 -17.45
C ILE A 267 3.88 -33.06 -17.53
N SER A 268 5.10 -33.14 -16.98
CA SER A 268 6.08 -32.05 -17.05
C SER A 268 6.58 -31.85 -18.49
N PRO A 269 7.20 -30.70 -18.83
CA PRO A 269 7.81 -30.49 -20.15
C PRO A 269 8.89 -31.52 -20.49
N GLU A 270 9.49 -32.15 -19.47
CA GLU A 270 10.49 -33.21 -19.59
C GLU A 270 9.87 -34.62 -19.73
N GLY A 271 8.53 -34.72 -19.76
CA GLY A 271 7.80 -35.98 -19.92
C GLY A 271 7.53 -36.74 -18.62
N GLN A 272 7.85 -36.18 -17.46
CA GLN A 272 7.63 -36.86 -16.18
C GLN A 272 6.17 -36.71 -15.71
N HIS A 273 5.58 -37.80 -15.22
CA HIS A 273 4.27 -37.76 -14.57
C HIS A 273 4.40 -37.24 -13.14
N LEU A 274 3.89 -36.03 -12.91
CA LEU A 274 3.87 -35.42 -11.58
C LEU A 274 2.46 -35.48 -11.01
N ALA A 275 2.37 -35.75 -9.70
CA ALA A 275 1.13 -35.80 -8.94
C ALA A 275 1.23 -34.91 -7.70
N GLY A 276 0.12 -34.33 -7.28
CA GLY A 276 0.08 -33.50 -6.09
C GLY A 276 -1.31 -33.38 -5.49
N GLU A 277 -1.37 -32.77 -4.32
CA GLU A 277 -2.62 -32.41 -3.66
C GLU A 277 -2.62 -30.93 -3.31
N VAL A 278 -3.76 -30.27 -3.46
CA VAL A 278 -3.94 -28.86 -3.10
C VAL A 278 -5.26 -28.67 -2.39
N THR A 279 -5.26 -27.87 -1.32
CA THR A 279 -6.47 -27.57 -0.55
C THR A 279 -6.90 -26.14 -0.84
N PHE A 280 -8.11 -25.99 -1.37
CA PHE A 280 -8.73 -24.70 -1.64
C PHE A 280 -9.84 -24.42 -0.61
N PRO A 281 -9.96 -23.17 -0.12
CA PRO A 281 -11.10 -22.81 0.73
C PRO A 281 -12.39 -22.83 -0.09
N ALA A 282 -13.47 -23.38 0.47
CA ALA A 282 -14.75 -23.58 -0.19
C ALA A 282 -15.34 -22.30 -0.81
N LYS A 283 -15.05 -21.14 -0.20
CA LYS A 283 -15.47 -19.81 -0.67
C LYS A 283 -14.95 -19.46 -2.08
N ASN A 284 -13.88 -20.11 -2.55
CA ASN A 284 -13.35 -19.87 -3.90
C ASN A 284 -14.23 -20.48 -5.00
N PHE A 285 -15.10 -21.44 -4.65
CA PHE A 285 -15.96 -22.15 -5.61
C PHE A 285 -17.38 -21.58 -5.71
N LYS A 286 -17.62 -20.30 -5.39
CA LYS A 286 -18.94 -19.61 -5.33
C LYS A 286 -20.00 -20.14 -6.34
N GLY A 287 -20.76 -21.18 -5.97
CA GLY A 287 -21.79 -21.81 -6.82
C GLY A 287 -21.28 -22.67 -8.00
N ARG A 288 -19.95 -22.78 -8.18
CA ARG A 288 -19.27 -23.50 -9.27
C ARG A 288 -18.73 -24.87 -8.84
N TRP A 289 -19.41 -25.52 -7.90
CA TRP A 289 -19.01 -26.82 -7.36
C TRP A 289 -18.99 -27.96 -8.40
N HIS A 290 -19.76 -27.81 -9.47
CA HIS A 290 -19.82 -28.72 -10.61
C HIS A 290 -18.58 -28.63 -11.53
N ILE A 291 -17.77 -27.57 -11.41
CA ILE A 291 -16.55 -27.42 -12.23
C ILE A 291 -15.44 -28.36 -11.73
N VAL A 292 -15.58 -28.90 -10.53
CA VAL A 292 -14.58 -29.75 -9.86
C VAL A 292 -15.02 -31.21 -9.89
N GLU A 293 -15.04 -31.80 -11.08
CA GLU A 293 -15.28 -33.23 -11.29
C GLU A 293 -13.97 -33.96 -11.56
N ILE A 294 -13.92 -35.24 -11.17
CA ILE A 294 -12.78 -36.11 -11.46
C ILE A 294 -12.64 -36.21 -12.98
N GLN A 295 -11.40 -36.24 -13.48
CA GLN A 295 -11.03 -36.22 -14.89
C GLN A 295 -11.27 -34.90 -15.64
N LYS A 296 -11.76 -33.82 -15.00
CA LYS A 296 -11.81 -32.52 -15.67
C LYS A 296 -10.40 -31.94 -15.85
N PRO A 297 -10.14 -31.27 -16.99
CA PRO A 297 -8.87 -30.62 -17.23
C PRO A 297 -8.68 -29.47 -16.24
N LEU A 298 -7.45 -29.33 -15.75
CA LEU A 298 -7.02 -28.22 -14.91
C LEU A 298 -5.76 -27.58 -15.49
N VAL A 299 -5.57 -26.29 -15.22
CA VAL A 299 -4.38 -25.58 -15.65
C VAL A 299 -3.38 -25.53 -14.50
N VAL A 300 -2.19 -26.05 -14.74
CA VAL A 300 -1.06 -25.98 -13.82
C VAL A 300 -0.09 -24.94 -14.34
N LEU A 301 0.24 -23.96 -13.50
CA LEU A 301 1.36 -23.07 -13.73
C LEU A 301 2.65 -23.80 -13.32
N TYR A 302 3.36 -24.34 -14.31
CA TYR A 302 4.60 -25.07 -14.09
C TYR A 302 5.80 -24.11 -14.13
N ARG A 303 6.63 -24.16 -13.07
CA ARG A 303 7.91 -23.42 -13.03
C ARG A 303 9.12 -24.35 -12.99
N ASN A 304 9.07 -25.40 -12.17
CA ASN A 304 9.99 -26.54 -12.18
C ASN A 304 9.36 -27.71 -11.41
N GLU A 305 10.02 -28.87 -11.44
CA GLU A 305 9.58 -30.11 -10.77
C GLU A 305 9.26 -29.94 -9.27
N ARG A 306 9.84 -28.93 -8.60
CA ARG A 306 9.61 -28.66 -7.17
C ARG A 306 8.66 -27.48 -6.90
N LYS A 307 8.25 -26.74 -7.94
CA LYS A 307 7.47 -25.50 -7.83
C LYS A 307 6.47 -25.44 -8.99
N TYR A 308 5.26 -25.88 -8.73
CA TYR A 308 4.10 -25.74 -9.60
C TYR A 308 2.89 -25.31 -8.77
N GLU A 309 1.97 -24.56 -9.39
CA GLU A 309 0.78 -24.02 -8.73
C GLU A 309 -0.45 -24.33 -9.59
N VAL A 310 -1.50 -24.89 -8.97
CA VAL A 310 -2.79 -25.12 -9.65
C VAL A 310 -3.57 -23.81 -9.64
N LEU A 311 -4.01 -23.37 -10.82
CA LEU A 311 -4.75 -22.12 -11.02
C LEU A 311 -6.27 -22.30 -10.89
#